data_AF-A0A914YEL3-F1
#
_entry.id   AF-A0A914YEL3-F1
#
_cell.length_a   1.000
_cell.length_b   1.000
_cell.length_c   1.000
_cell.angle_alpha   90.00
_cell.angle_beta   90.00
_cell.angle_gamma   90.00
#
_symmetry.space_group_name_H-M   'P 1'
#
loop_
_entity.id
_entity.type
_entity.pdbx_description
1 polymer ?
#
loop_
_entity_poly.entity_id
_entity_poly.type
_entity_poly.pdbx_seq_one_letter_code
_entity_poly.pdbx_strand_id
1 'polypeptide(L)'
;MPEFKVTNYFLAFATLTFAYAGHSSFPTLQHDMKKPAEFVKSNSLGFAIVIGMYIPVCLVGYLTYGNSLRDSIINSIQTKWIQQTINVTITMHLILSLTTVFNPLNQEIEEYFKIPQGLP
;
A
#
# COMPACT_ATOMS: atom_id res chain seq x y z
N MET A 1 -20.17 20.55 -8.96
CA MET A 1 -19.22 19.45 -9.29
C MET A 1 -17.87 20.10 -9.56
N PRO A 2 -16.75 19.56 -9.07
CA PRO A 2 -15.43 20.10 -9.40
C PRO A 2 -15.20 20.09 -10.91
N GLU A 3 -14.49 21.09 -11.44
CA GLU A 3 -14.12 21.13 -12.86
C GLU A 3 -13.24 19.94 -13.22
N PHE A 4 -13.54 19.30 -14.36
CA PHE A 4 -12.73 18.22 -14.89
C PHE A 4 -11.40 18.78 -15.41
N LYS A 5 -10.30 18.49 -14.69
CA LYS A 5 -8.94 18.86 -15.08
C LYS A 5 -8.17 17.59 -15.42
N VAL A 6 -7.62 17.53 -16.63
CA VAL A 6 -6.84 16.39 -17.13
C VAL A 6 -5.67 16.06 -16.20
N THR A 7 -5.02 17.06 -15.62
CA THR A 7 -3.93 16.87 -14.64
C THR A 7 -4.39 16.07 -13.41
N ASN A 8 -5.59 16.32 -12.90
CA ASN A 8 -6.13 15.62 -11.72
C ASN A 8 -6.46 14.16 -12.06
N TYR A 9 -6.87 13.88 -13.29
CA TYR A 9 -7.09 12.52 -13.77
C TYR A 9 -5.79 11.71 -13.77
N PHE A 10 -4.71 12.26 -14.36
CA PHE A 10 -3.41 11.59 -14.36
C PHE A 10 -2.82 11.44 -12.96
N LEU A 11 -2.99 12.44 -12.10
CA LEU A 11 -2.57 12.34 -10.70
C LEU A 11 -3.29 11.20 -9.98
N ALA A 12 -4.61 11.13 -10.09
CA ALA A 12 -5.40 10.04 -9.50
C ALA A 12 -4.98 8.67 -10.03
N PHE A 13 -4.77 8.55 -11.35
CA PHE A 13 -4.27 7.32 -11.97
C PHE A 13 -2.89 6.90 -11.45
N ALA A 14 -1.96 7.86 -11.35
CA ALA A 14 -0.62 7.60 -10.82
C ALA A 14 -0.67 7.16 -9.34
N THR A 15 -1.49 7.82 -8.52
CA THR A 15 -1.68 7.45 -7.11
C THR A 15 -2.26 6.05 -6.96
N LEU A 16 -3.27 5.68 -7.76
CA LEU A 16 -3.85 4.34 -7.74
C LEU A 16 -2.85 3.28 -8.19
N THR A 17 -2.10 3.55 -9.26
CA THR A 17 -1.08 2.62 -9.76
C THR A 17 0.02 2.41 -8.72
N PHE A 18 0.47 3.48 -8.07
CA PHE A 18 1.46 3.41 -6.99
C PHE A 18 0.94 2.62 -5.78
N ALA A 19 -0.33 2.79 -5.40
CA ALA A 19 -0.93 2.07 -4.27
C ALA A 19 -0.95 0.54 -4.46
N TYR A 20 -0.98 0.06 -5.70
CA TYR A 20 -0.93 -1.37 -6.04
C TYR A 20 0.44 -1.81 -6.60
N ALA A 21 1.47 -0.97 -6.51
CA ALA A 21 2.81 -1.32 -6.92
C ALA A 21 3.52 -2.09 -5.79
N GLY A 22 3.63 -3.42 -5.91
CA GLY A 22 4.34 -4.25 -4.92
C GLY A 22 4.75 -5.64 -5.43
N HIS A 23 4.62 -5.87 -6.73
CA HIS A 23 4.76 -7.19 -7.34
C HIS A 23 6.17 -7.78 -7.23
N SER A 24 7.21 -6.95 -7.05
CA SER A 24 8.60 -7.39 -6.91
C SER A 24 8.84 -8.27 -5.68
N SER A 25 8.05 -8.09 -4.62
CA SER A 25 8.17 -8.91 -3.40
C SER A 25 7.34 -10.20 -3.47
N PHE A 26 6.60 -10.45 -4.55
CA PHE A 26 5.71 -11.62 -4.66
C PHE A 26 6.48 -12.95 -4.72
N PRO A 27 7.58 -13.08 -5.47
CA PRO A 27 8.35 -14.33 -5.50
C PRO A 27 8.90 -14.69 -4.13
N THR A 28 9.45 -13.71 -3.39
CA THR A 28 9.99 -13.93 -2.06
C THR A 28 8.88 -14.30 -1.08
N LEU A 29 7.74 -13.59 -1.14
CA LEU A 29 6.56 -13.90 -0.33
C LEU A 29 6.03 -15.31 -0.61
N GLN A 30 5.97 -15.72 -1.89
CA GLN A 30 5.54 -17.05 -2.29
C GLN A 30 6.51 -18.14 -1.80
N HIS A 31 7.82 -17.86 -1.83
CA HIS A 31 8.85 -18.77 -1.32
C HIS A 31 8.75 -18.94 0.21
N ASP A 32 8.47 -17.86 0.93
CA ASP A 32 8.33 -17.84 2.39
C ASP A 32 7.01 -18.48 2.89
N MET A 33 6.04 -18.73 2.00
CA MET A 33 4.79 -19.39 2.37
C MET A 33 5.00 -20.87 2.71
N LYS A 34 4.39 -21.32 3.82
CA LYS A 34 4.33 -22.76 4.18
C LYS A 34 3.78 -23.65 3.05
N LYS A 35 2.89 -23.12 2.21
CA LYS A 35 2.34 -23.78 1.02
C LYS A 35 2.38 -22.83 -0.19
N PRO A 36 3.48 -22.82 -0.96
CA PRO A 36 3.63 -21.90 -2.09
C PRO A 36 2.55 -22.05 -3.17
N ALA A 37 1.98 -23.26 -3.33
CA ALA A 37 0.91 -23.53 -4.29
C ALA A 37 -0.41 -22.78 -4.00
N GLU A 38 -0.62 -22.31 -2.77
CA GLU A 38 -1.81 -21.55 -2.37
C GLU A 38 -1.63 -20.03 -2.54
N PHE A 39 -0.48 -19.57 -3.06
CA PHE A 39 -0.16 -18.15 -3.22
C PHE A 39 -1.23 -17.37 -3.97
N VAL A 40 -1.70 -17.87 -5.12
CA VAL A 40 -2.70 -17.16 -5.94
C VAL A 40 -4.01 -16.96 -5.18
N LYS A 41 -4.44 -17.94 -4.37
CA LYS A 41 -5.65 -17.85 -3.55
C LYS A 41 -5.48 -16.80 -2.45
N SER A 42 -4.35 -16.84 -1.75
CA SER A 42 -4.01 -15.89 -0.69
C SER A 42 -3.92 -14.45 -1.23
N ASN A 43 -3.20 -14.27 -2.34
CA ASN A 43 -3.01 -12.99 -3.00
C ASN A 43 -4.35 -12.41 -3.49
N SER A 44 -5.17 -13.21 -4.17
CA SER A 44 -6.49 -12.76 -4.65
C SER A 44 -7.41 -12.33 -3.50
N LEU A 45 -7.41 -13.07 -2.39
CA LEU A 45 -8.15 -12.68 -1.19
C LEU A 45 -7.63 -11.36 -0.59
N GLY A 46 -6.31 -11.20 -0.52
CA GLY A 46 -5.68 -9.96 -0.05
C GLY A 46 -6.12 -8.74 -0.85
N PHE A 47 -6.05 -8.81 -2.19
CA PHE A 47 -6.54 -7.74 -3.06
C PHE A 47 -8.03 -7.47 -2.89
N ALA A 48 -8.86 -8.52 -2.74
CA ALA A 48 -10.29 -8.35 -2.51
C ALA A 48 -10.59 -7.58 -1.21
N ILE A 49 -9.84 -7.88 -0.12
CA ILE A 49 -9.95 -7.16 1.15
C ILE A 49 -9.54 -5.70 0.99
N VAL A 50 -8.41 -5.42 0.32
CA VAL A 50 -7.92 -4.06 0.09
C VAL A 50 -8.94 -3.23 -0.70
N ILE A 51 -9.50 -3.78 -1.79
CA ILE A 51 -10.55 -3.12 -2.57
C ILE A 51 -11.77 -2.84 -1.70
N GLY A 52 -12.19 -3.82 -0.89
CA GLY A 52 -13.29 -3.69 0.06
C GLY A 52 -13.07 -2.64 1.14
N MET A 53 -11.82 -2.33 1.49
CA MET A 53 -11.47 -1.24 2.40
C MET A 53 -11.36 0.11 1.70
N TYR A 54 -10.76 0.16 0.51
CA TYR A 54 -10.48 1.41 -0.20
C TYR A 54 -11.76 2.09 -0.70
N ILE A 55 -12.69 1.33 -1.28
CA ILE A 55 -13.92 1.90 -1.87
C ILE A 55 -14.76 2.64 -0.81
N PRO A 56 -15.13 2.04 0.34
CA PRO A 56 -15.92 2.72 1.35
C PRO A 56 -15.21 3.94 1.94
N VAL A 57 -13.90 3.85 2.17
CA VAL A 57 -13.12 4.97 2.72
C VAL A 57 -13.12 6.16 1.76
N CYS A 58 -12.91 5.93 0.46
CA CYS A 58 -12.99 7.00 -0.55
C CYS A 58 -14.40 7.60 -0.65
N LEU A 59 -15.45 6.76 -0.62
CA LEU A 59 -16.85 7.21 -0.67
C LEU A 59 -17.19 8.07 0.54
N VAL A 60 -16.93 7.60 1.76
CA VAL A 60 -17.22 8.34 2.99
C VAL A 60 -16.41 9.63 3.06
N GLY A 61 -15.13 9.59 2.67
CA GLY A 61 -14.27 10.77 2.62
C GLY A 61 -14.81 11.84 1.68
N TYR A 62 -15.24 11.45 0.47
CA TYR A 62 -15.82 12.38 -0.49
C TYR A 62 -17.18 12.92 -0.02
N LEU A 63 -18.04 12.09 0.54
CA LEU A 63 -19.36 12.52 1.04
C LEU A 63 -19.25 13.47 2.24
N THR A 64 -18.25 13.27 3.11
CA THR A 64 -18.08 14.08 4.33
C THR A 64 -17.44 15.44 4.03
N TYR A 65 -16.39 15.46 3.21
CA TYR A 65 -15.59 16.68 2.98
C TYR A 65 -15.92 17.39 1.66
N GLY A 66 -16.47 16.69 0.66
CA GLY A 66 -16.84 17.26 -0.63
C GLY A 66 -15.74 18.12 -1.25
N ASN A 67 -16.06 19.39 -1.51
CA ASN A 67 -15.12 20.36 -2.09
C ASN A 67 -14.05 20.88 -1.11
N SER A 68 -14.16 20.55 0.18
CA SER A 68 -13.18 20.92 1.22
C SER A 68 -12.12 19.85 1.45
N LEU A 69 -12.17 18.74 0.71
CA LEU A 69 -11.15 17.70 0.76
C LEU A 69 -9.80 18.24 0.27
N ARG A 70 -8.79 18.15 1.11
CA ARG A 70 -7.39 18.50 0.77
C ARG A 70 -6.70 17.33 0.07
N ASP A 71 -5.48 17.56 -0.42
CA ASP A 71 -4.65 16.54 -1.10
C ASP A 71 -4.51 15.23 -0.30
N SER A 72 -4.55 15.32 1.03
CA SER A 72 -4.69 14.18 1.93
C SER A 72 -5.93 14.33 2.79
N ILE A 73 -6.68 13.24 2.94
CA ILE A 73 -7.86 13.17 3.81
C ILE A 73 -7.52 13.46 5.27
N ILE A 74 -6.30 13.10 5.71
CA ILE A 74 -5.83 13.32 7.08
C ILE A 74 -5.79 14.82 7.39
N ASN A 75 -5.29 15.62 6.44
CA ASN A 75 -5.21 17.07 6.58
C ASN A 75 -6.57 17.77 6.59
N SER A 76 -7.63 17.05 6.23
CA SER A 76 -9.02 17.53 6.23
C SER A 76 -9.69 17.31 7.60
N ILE A 77 -9.16 16.43 8.44
CA ILE A 77 -9.66 16.17 9.80
C ILE A 77 -9.36 17.38 10.70
N GLN A 78 -10.33 17.95 11.41
CA GLN A 78 -10.08 19.15 12.22
C GLN A 78 -9.42 18.84 13.57
N THR A 79 -9.60 17.62 14.10
CA THR A 79 -9.10 17.19 15.40
C THR A 79 -7.63 16.83 15.36
N LYS A 80 -6.77 17.66 15.97
CA LYS A 80 -5.31 17.49 15.95
C LYS A 80 -4.81 16.17 16.53
N TRP A 81 -5.35 15.73 17.67
CA TRP A 81 -4.92 14.47 18.28
C TRP A 81 -5.20 13.25 17.38
N ILE A 82 -6.34 13.23 16.69
CA ILE A 82 -6.70 12.16 15.74
C ILE A 82 -5.75 12.17 14.55
N GLN A 83 -5.44 13.34 13.97
CA GLN A 83 -4.45 13.45 12.89
C GLN A 83 -3.10 12.88 13.33
N GLN A 84 -2.64 13.25 14.53
CA GLN A 84 -1.34 12.84 15.04
C GLN A 84 -1.26 11.33 15.28
N THR A 85 -2.33 10.73 15.83
CA THR A 85 -2.43 9.27 15.95
C THR A 85 -2.37 8.59 14.59
N ILE A 86 -3.15 9.05 13.60
CA ILE A 86 -3.14 8.49 12.25
C ILE A 86 -1.75 8.59 11.62
N ASN A 87 -1.10 9.75 11.73
CA ASN A 87 0.25 9.95 11.20
C ASN A 87 1.24 8.97 11.84
N VAL A 88 1.23 8.78 13.16
CA VAL A 88 2.10 7.81 13.84
C VAL A 88 1.81 6.38 13.38
N THR A 89 0.54 5.99 13.25
CA THR A 89 0.17 4.65 12.76
C THR A 89 0.63 4.42 11.33
N ILE A 90 0.46 5.40 10.43
CA ILE A 90 0.94 5.31 9.05
C ILE A 90 2.48 5.25 9.02
N THR A 91 3.17 6.06 9.81
CA THR A 91 4.63 6.00 9.90
C THR A 91 5.11 4.61 10.32
N MET A 92 4.50 4.02 11.36
CA MET A 92 4.82 2.66 11.79
C MET A 92 4.55 1.63 10.68
N HIS A 93 3.38 1.71 10.04
CA HIS A 93 3.01 0.84 8.93
C HIS A 93 4.00 0.93 7.76
N LEU A 94 4.44 2.15 7.41
CA LEU A 94 5.40 2.37 6.34
C LEU A 94 6.78 1.79 6.68
N ILE A 95 7.25 1.93 7.91
CA ILE A 95 8.52 1.31 8.35
C ILE A 95 8.49 -0.21 8.15
N LEU A 96 7.41 -0.87 8.56
CA LEU A 96 7.25 -2.32 8.37
C LEU A 96 7.12 -2.70 6.89
N SER A 97 6.41 -1.89 6.11
CA SER A 97 6.22 -2.12 4.68
C SER A 97 7.54 -1.98 3.92
N LEU A 98 8.40 -1.03 4.30
CA LEU A 98 9.73 -0.86 3.72
C LEU A 98 10.58 -2.11 3.88
N THR A 99 10.54 -2.77 5.04
CA THR A 99 11.26 -4.05 5.25
C THR A 99 10.83 -5.12 4.24
N THR A 100 9.53 -5.20 3.92
CA THR A 100 9.00 -6.18 2.95
C THR A 100 9.43 -5.85 1.51
N VAL A 101 9.56 -4.57 1.17
CA VAL A 101 10.04 -4.11 -0.14
C VAL A 101 11.55 -4.31 -0.29
N PHE A 102 12.32 -4.15 0.79
CA PHE A 102 13.76 -4.39 0.77
C PHE A 102 14.13 -5.88 0.73
N ASN A 103 13.26 -6.78 1.18
CA ASN A 103 13.52 -8.22 1.20
C ASN A 103 14.02 -8.80 -0.15
N PRO A 104 13.34 -8.59 -1.30
CA PRO A 104 13.86 -9.03 -2.60
C PRO A 104 15.21 -8.39 -2.96
N LEU A 105 15.42 -7.11 -2.65
CA LEU A 105 16.70 -6.44 -2.91
C LEU A 105 17.85 -7.06 -2.10
N ASN A 106 17.58 -7.39 -0.84
CA ASN A 106 18.55 -8.11 -0.01
C ASN A 106 18.84 -9.49 -0.59
N GLN A 107 17.82 -10.20 -1.07
CA GLN A 107 18.02 -11.52 -1.67
C GLN A 107 18.87 -11.47 -2.94
N GLU A 108 18.65 -10.49 -3.82
CA GLU A 108 19.48 -10.27 -5.01
C GLU A 108 20.95 -9.97 -4.66
N ILE A 109 21.18 -9.17 -3.60
CA ILE A 109 22.53 -8.87 -3.11
C ILE A 109 23.20 -10.13 -2.57
N GLU A 110 22.50 -10.91 -1.76
CA GLU A 110 23.00 -12.18 -1.23
C GLU A 110 23.38 -13.16 -2.35
N GLU A 111 22.56 -13.27 -3.40
CA GLU A 111 22.86 -14.10 -4.57
C GLU A 111 24.13 -13.62 -5.28
N TYR A 112 24.28 -12.31 -5.48
CA TYR A 112 25.50 -11.71 -6.05
C TYR A 112 26.77 -12.03 -5.24
N PHE A 113 26.66 -12.03 -3.90
CA PHE A 113 27.76 -12.36 -3.00
C PHE A 113 27.87 -13.86 -2.65
N LYS A 114 27.03 -14.72 -3.25
CA LYS A 114 26.95 -16.17 -2.98
C LYS A 114 26.71 -16.52 -1.51
N ILE A 115 25.93 -15.70 -0.82
CA ILE A 115 25.50 -15.94 0.57
C ILE A 115 24.34 -16.95 0.52
N PRO A 116 24.30 -17.99 1.39
CA PRO A 116 23.22 -18.97 1.40
C PRO A 116 21.86 -18.32 1.73
N GLN A 117 20.86 -18.51 0.87
CA GLN A 117 19.53 -17.87 0.95
C GLN A 117 18.52 -18.59 1.86
N GLY A 118 18.95 -19.11 3.00
CA GLY A 118 18.04 -19.75 3.96
C GLY A 118 18.76 -20.59 5.00
N LEU A 119 18.26 -20.54 6.24
CA LEU A 119 18.55 -21.55 7.27
C LEU A 119 18.07 -22.94 6.79
N PRO A 120 18.73 -24.03 7.24
CA PRO A 120 18.39 -25.41 6.88
C PRO A 120 16.95 -25.82 7.22
#